data_AF-A0A1V4SDQ2-F1
#
_entry.id   AF-A0A1V4SDQ2-F1
#
_cell.length_a   1.000
_cell.length_b   1.000
_cell.length_c   1.000
_cell.angle_alpha   90.00
_cell.angle_beta   90.00
_cell.angle_gamma   90.00
#
_symmetry.space_group_name_H-M   'P 1'
#
loop_
_entity.id
_entity.type
_entity.pdbx_description
1 polymer ?
#
loop_
_entity_poly.entity_id
_entity_poly.type
_entity_poly.pdbx_seq_one_letter_code
_entity_poly.pdbx_strand_id
1 'polypeptide(L)'
;MPLSDVDIAIYFLEGVDIVEKRMDILGELMMLLETDEIDLVILNAVPLTLKMKILENKKVIVDNNPFLRYNYESLTMRKYFDFSIKETGILERRFLHG
;
A
#
# COMPACT_ATOMS: atom_id res chain seq x y z
N MET A 1 9.37 0.72 -14.55
CA MET A 1 9.83 0.17 -13.26
C MET A 1 10.40 -1.21 -13.57
N PRO A 2 11.51 -1.65 -12.94
CA PRO A 2 11.82 -3.08 -12.99
C PRO A 2 10.57 -3.83 -12.51
N LEU A 3 10.18 -4.87 -13.24
CA LEU A 3 9.05 -5.70 -12.83
C LEU A 3 9.56 -6.46 -11.60
N SER A 4 9.08 -6.13 -10.41
CA SER A 4 9.23 -7.07 -9.29
C SER A 4 8.33 -8.26 -9.64
N ASP A 5 8.83 -9.48 -9.44
CA ASP A 5 8.02 -10.67 -9.62
C ASP A 5 6.96 -10.79 -8.50
N VAL A 6 7.24 -10.18 -7.34
CA VAL A 6 6.43 -10.33 -6.12
C VAL A 6 6.26 -9.00 -5.38
N ASP A 7 5.05 -8.42 -5.46
CA ASP A 7 4.66 -7.23 -4.70
C ASP A 7 3.93 -7.63 -3.40
N ILE A 8 4.46 -7.22 -2.24
CA ILE A 8 3.90 -7.52 -0.92
C ILE A 8 3.63 -6.24 -0.15
N ALA A 9 2.43 -6.12 0.41
CA ALA A 9 2.05 -4.99 1.24
C ALA A 9 1.76 -5.43 2.69
N ILE A 10 2.41 -4.79 3.66
CA ILE A 10 2.29 -5.12 5.10
C ILE A 10 1.80 -3.91 5.88
N TYR A 11 0.93 -4.14 6.85
CA TYR A 11 0.52 -3.15 7.84
C TYR A 11 1.24 -3.44 9.17
N PHE A 12 1.96 -2.46 9.71
CA PHE A 12 2.55 -2.57 11.05
C PHE A 12 1.70 -1.86 12.10
N LEU A 13 1.61 -2.47 13.28
CA LEU A 13 1.05 -1.82 14.47
C LEU A 13 1.93 -0.64 14.91
N GLU A 14 1.35 0.27 15.69
CA GLU A 14 2.11 1.37 16.28
C GLU A 14 3.20 0.86 17.23
N GLY A 15 4.31 1.61 17.32
CA GLY A 15 5.45 1.26 18.17
C GLY A 15 6.43 0.24 17.57
N VAL A 16 6.18 -0.26 16.35
CA VAL A 16 7.13 -1.12 15.63
C VAL A 16 8.24 -0.28 15.01
N ASP A 17 9.50 -0.71 15.12
CA ASP A 17 10.59 -0.18 14.29
C ASP A 17 10.39 -0.66 12.85
N ILE A 18 9.82 0.24 12.05
CA ILE A 18 9.45 -0.01 10.66
C ILE A 18 10.69 -0.31 9.81
N VAL A 19 11.84 0.31 10.10
CA VAL A 19 13.04 0.14 9.28
C VAL A 19 13.65 -1.24 9.53
N GLU A 20 13.85 -1.59 10.80
CA GLU A 20 14.37 -2.90 11.20
C GLU A 20 13.44 -4.02 10.71
N LYS A 21 12.14 -3.93 11.00
CA LYS A 21 11.19 -4.97 10.59
C LYS A 21 11.00 -5.10 9.10
N ARG A 22 11.14 -4.02 8.33
CA ARG A 22 11.14 -4.12 6.88
C ARG A 22 12.35 -4.92 6.39
N MET A 23 13.53 -4.67 6.94
CA MET A 23 14.77 -5.35 6.52
C MET A 23 14.74 -6.83 6.90
N ASP A 24 14.29 -7.16 8.11
CA ASP A 24 14.11 -8.54 8.57
C ASP A 24 13.20 -9.32 7.60
N ILE A 25 12.00 -8.80 7.36
CA ILE A 25 10.99 -9.49 6.53
C ILE A 25 11.46 -9.60 5.09
N LEU A 26 12.08 -8.56 4.54
CA LEU A 26 12.60 -8.60 3.17
C LEU A 26 13.66 -9.70 3.03
N GLY A 27 14.59 -9.79 3.99
CA GLY A 27 15.61 -10.84 4.00
C GLY A 27 15.02 -12.25 4.08
N GLU A 28 14.03 -12.46 4.96
CA GLU A 28 13.32 -13.75 5.06
C GLU A 28 12.58 -14.11 3.77
N LEU A 29 11.90 -13.14 3.15
CA LEU A 29 11.18 -13.37 1.89
C LEU A 29 12.12 -13.69 0.75
N MET A 30 13.26 -13.02 0.64
CA MET A 30 14.27 -13.30 -0.39
C MET A 30 14.84 -14.71 -0.25
N MET A 31 15.10 -15.16 0.98
CA MET A 31 15.54 -16.53 1.23
C MET A 31 14.46 -17.57 0.90
N LEU A 32 13.19 -17.27 1.23
CA LEU A 32 12.07 -18.20 1.03
C LEU A 32 11.66 -18.33 -0.44
N LEU A 33 11.68 -17.21 -1.17
CA LEU A 33 11.23 -17.13 -2.55
C LEU A 33 12.37 -17.29 -3.57
N GLU A 34 13.62 -17.38 -3.09
CA GLU A 34 14.84 -17.53 -3.89
C GLU A 34 14.98 -16.42 -4.96
N THR A 35 14.51 -15.21 -4.67
CA THR A 35 14.57 -14.04 -5.57
C THR A 35 14.80 -12.74 -4.78
N ASP A 36 15.50 -11.79 -5.38
CA ASP A 36 15.66 -10.42 -4.89
C ASP A 36 14.67 -9.43 -5.53
N GLU A 37 13.86 -9.88 -6.49
CA GLU A 37 12.86 -9.07 -7.19
C GLU A 37 11.54 -8.95 -6.39
N ILE A 38 11.64 -8.47 -5.15
CA ILE A 38 10.51 -8.32 -4.21
C ILE A 38 10.29 -6.83 -3.89
N ASP A 39 9.09 -6.32 -4.15
CA ASP A 39 8.68 -4.99 -3.68
C ASP A 39 7.89 -5.09 -2.36
N LEU A 40 8.53 -4.67 -1.27
CA LEU A 40 7.90 -4.63 0.06
C LEU A 40 7.40 -3.22 0.40
N VAL A 41 6.07 -3.09 0.43
CA VAL A 41 5.34 -1.84 0.71
C VAL A 41 4.76 -1.84 2.12
N ILE A 42 4.93 -0.72 2.83
CA ILE A 42 4.39 -0.53 4.18
C ILE A 42 3.13 0.31 4.10
N LEU A 43 1.98 -0.35 4.27
CA LEU A 43 0.65 0.19 4.03
C LEU A 43 0.40 1.48 4.81
N ASN A 44 0.74 1.55 6.09
CA ASN A 44 0.51 2.74 6.90
C ASN A 44 1.48 3.91 6.60
N ALA A 45 2.56 3.69 5.85
CA ALA A 45 3.57 4.71 5.52
C ALA A 45 3.49 5.28 4.09
N VAL A 46 2.75 4.65 3.18
CA VAL A 46 2.68 5.08 1.77
C VAL A 46 1.60 6.14 1.48
N PRO A 47 1.72 6.90 0.36
CA PRO A 47 0.71 7.86 -0.06
C PRO A 47 -0.67 7.25 -0.30
N LEU A 48 -1.73 8.05 -0.12
CA LEU A 48 -3.13 7.62 -0.22
C LEU A 48 -3.48 6.93 -1.55
N THR A 49 -2.97 7.45 -2.66
CA THR A 49 -3.20 6.89 -3.99
C THR A 49 -2.62 5.48 -4.13
N LEU A 50 -1.40 5.25 -3.63
CA LEU A 50 -0.78 3.92 -3.63
C LEU A 50 -1.51 2.96 -2.68
N LYS A 51 -1.94 3.44 -1.51
CA LYS A 51 -2.79 2.64 -0.59
C LYS A 51 -4.02 2.11 -1.32
N MET A 52 -4.72 2.97 -2.07
CA MET A 52 -5.93 2.57 -2.77
C MET A 52 -5.68 1.62 -3.93
N LYS A 53 -4.64 1.87 -4.73
CA LYS A 53 -4.27 0.94 -5.81
C LYS A 53 -4.01 -0.48 -5.28
N ILE A 54 -3.37 -0.58 -4.10
CA ILE A 54 -3.18 -1.86 -3.41
C ILE A 54 -4.52 -2.41 -2.94
N LEU A 55 -5.35 -1.60 -2.27
CA LEU A 55 -6.66 -2.06 -1.76
C LEU A 55 -7.60 -2.58 -2.85
N GLU A 56 -7.57 -2.00 -4.04
CA GLU A 56 -8.38 -2.40 -5.20
C GLU A 56 -7.98 -3.79 -5.74
N ASN A 57 -6.70 -4.16 -5.65
CA ASN A 57 -6.15 -5.33 -6.33
C ASN A 57 -5.57 -6.41 -5.39
N LYS A 58 -5.59 -6.17 -4.08
CA LYS A 58 -4.95 -7.07 -3.10
C LYS A 58 -5.59 -8.46 -3.07
N LYS A 59 -4.79 -9.42 -2.65
CA LYS A 59 -5.22 -10.69 -2.07
C LYS A 59 -4.73 -10.74 -0.62
N VAL A 60 -5.65 -10.93 0.33
CA VAL A 60 -5.27 -11.05 1.75
C VAL A 60 -4.62 -12.42 1.97
N ILE A 61 -3.36 -12.41 2.41
CA ILE A 61 -2.59 -13.64 2.70
C ILE A 61 -2.68 -13.99 4.20
N VAL A 62 -2.54 -12.97 5.07
CA VAL A 62 -2.60 -13.11 6.53
C VAL A 62 -3.42 -11.96 7.12
N ASP A 63 -4.27 -12.26 8.09
CA ASP A 63 -5.06 -11.27 8.83
C ASP A 63 -5.07 -11.58 10.33
N ASN A 64 -4.16 -10.92 11.05
CA ASN A 64 -4.01 -11.11 12.50
C ASN A 64 -4.98 -10.25 13.31
N ASN A 65 -5.62 -9.25 12.69
CA ASN A 65 -6.56 -8.35 13.36
C ASN A 65 -7.62 -7.83 12.36
N PRO A 66 -8.70 -8.59 12.15
CA PRO A 66 -9.71 -8.25 11.15
C PRO A 66 -10.38 -6.91 11.39
N PHE A 67 -10.60 -6.54 12.65
CA PHE A 67 -11.23 -5.25 13.00
C PHE A 67 -10.34 -4.08 12.59
N LEU A 68 -9.05 -4.13 12.90
CA LEU A 68 -8.09 -3.13 12.45
C LEU A 68 -8.04 -3.03 10.93
N ARG A 69 -8.01 -4.18 10.24
CA ARG A 69 -8.00 -4.23 8.79
C ARG A 69 -9.24 -3.54 8.20
N TYR A 70 -10.45 -3.90 8.65
CA TYR A 70 -11.68 -3.27 8.14
C TYR A 70 -11.71 -1.76 8.38
N ASN A 71 -11.26 -1.31 9.55
CA ASN A 71 -11.17 0.12 9.86
C ASN A 71 -10.17 0.84 8.93
N TYR A 72 -9.00 0.25 8.71
CA TYR A 72 -7.98 0.78 7.79
C TYR A 72 -8.51 0.87 6.37
N GLU A 73 -9.13 -0.20 5.87
CA GLU A 73 -9.68 -0.26 4.51
C GLU A 73 -10.78 0.79 4.31
N SER A 74 -11.77 0.81 5.21
CA SER A 74 -12.88 1.77 5.15
C SER A 74 -12.39 3.21 5.21
N LEU A 75 -11.45 3.53 6.12
CA LEU A 75 -10.91 4.88 6.23
C LEU A 75 -10.12 5.30 4.99
N THR A 76 -9.31 4.40 4.44
CA THR A 76 -8.51 4.67 3.23
C THR A 76 -9.41 4.92 2.03
N MET A 77 -10.43 4.08 1.83
CA MET A 77 -11.42 4.24 0.76
C MET A 77 -12.13 5.58 0.83
N ARG A 78 -12.67 5.95 2.01
CA ARG A 78 -13.33 7.26 2.20
C ARG A 78 -12.41 8.43 1.87
N LYS A 79 -11.19 8.43 2.45
CA LYS A 79 -10.20 9.49 2.20
C LYS A 79 -9.89 9.64 0.71
N TYR A 80 -9.77 8.51 0.00
CA TYR A 80 -9.47 8.55 -1.42
C TYR A 80 -10.63 9.05 -2.26
N PHE A 81 -11.87 8.63 -1.97
CA PHE A 81 -13.03 9.13 -2.70
C PHE A 81 -13.23 10.64 -2.49
N ASP A 82 -12.91 11.16 -1.30
CA ASP A 82 -12.89 12.60 -1.06
C ASP A 82 -11.77 13.31 -1.86
N PHE A 83 -10.60 12.66 -1.97
CA PHE A 83 -9.44 13.19 -2.69
C PHE A 83 -9.63 13.16 -4.22
N SER A 84 -10.16 12.06 -4.77
CA SER A 84 -10.27 11.84 -6.21
C SER A 84 -11.19 12.85 -6.88
N ILE A 85 -12.27 13.27 -6.21
CA ILE A 85 -13.16 14.34 -6.69
C ILE A 85 -12.38 15.65 -6.90
N LYS A 86 -11.52 16.02 -5.94
CA LYS A 86 -10.71 17.24 -6.03
C LYS A 86 -9.64 17.13 -7.11
N GLU A 87 -8.98 15.97 -7.19
CA GLU A 87 -7.95 15.69 -8.18
C GLU A 87 -8.51 15.78 -9.60
N THR A 88 -9.62 15.11 -9.89
CA THR A 88 -10.30 15.18 -11.19
C THR A 88 -10.63 16.62 -11.57
N GLY A 89 -11.22 17.40 -10.66
CA GLY A 89 -11.53 18.80 -10.96
C GLY A 89 -10.29 19.66 -11.25
N ILE A 90 -9.13 19.36 -10.63
CA ILE A 90 -7.86 20.04 -10.94
C ILE A 90 -7.36 19.65 -12.34
N LEU A 91 -7.42 18.36 -12.67
CA LEU A 91 -7.00 17.84 -13.98
C LEU A 91 -7.87 18.41 -15.10
N GLU A 92 -9.20 18.36 -14.96
CA GLU A 92 -10.14 18.92 -15.93
C GLU A 92 -9.87 20.40 -16.22
N ARG A 93 -9.66 21.22 -15.18
CA ARG A 93 -9.32 22.65 -15.37
C ARG A 93 -8.00 22.85 -16.12
N ARG A 94 -7.01 21.99 -15.89
CA ARG A 94 -5.69 22.09 -16.56
C ARG A 94 -5.73 21.69 -18.02
N PHE A 95 -6.56 20.71 -18.40
CA PHE A 95 -6.57 20.15 -19.76
C PHE A 95 -7.71 20.66 -20.66
N LEU A 96 -8.80 21.19 -20.09
CA LEU A 96 -9.92 21.74 -20.88
C LEU A 96 -9.79 23.24 -21.20
N HIS A 97 -8.82 23.93 -20.60
CA HIS A 97 -8.56 25.37 -20.83
C HIS A 97 -7.15 25.64 -21.38
N GLY A 98 -6.47 24.60 -21.89
CA GLY A 98 -5.16 24.68 -22.55
C GLY A 98 -5.26 24.54 -24.05
#